data_AF-A0A2D4KGW1-F1
#
_entry.id   AF-A0A2D4KGW1-F1
#
_cell.length_a   1.000
_cell.length_b   1.000
_cell.length_c   1.000
_cell.angle_alpha   90.00
_cell.angle_beta   90.00
_cell.angle_gamma   90.00
#
_symmetry.space_group_name_H-M   'P 1'
#
loop_
_entity.id
_entity.type
_entity.pdbx_description
1 polymer ?
#
loop_
_entity_poly.entity_id
_entity_poly.type
_entity_poly.pdbx_seq_one_letter_code
_entity_poly.pdbx_strand_id
1 'polypeptide(L)'
;MVKLANPLYTEWILEAIKKVKKQKQRPSEERICNAVSSSHGLDRKTVLEQLELSVKDGTILKVSNKGLNSYKDPDNPGRIAVPKPRNHGKLDGKPNVDWNKLIKRAIEGLAESSGSSLKNIERYLKGQKDVSAWFASGAPSTFHQQL
;
A
#
# COMPACT_ATOMS: atom_id res chain seq x y z
N MET A 1 9.91 7.08 -26.50
CA MET A 1 10.62 7.29 -25.22
C MET A 1 9.60 7.74 -24.18
N VAL A 2 9.43 6.98 -23.10
CA VAL A 2 8.61 7.44 -21.96
C VAL A 2 9.45 8.49 -21.21
N LYS A 3 8.91 9.70 -21.01
CA LYS A 3 9.56 10.70 -20.16
C LYS A 3 9.41 10.25 -18.70
N LEU A 4 10.51 10.18 -17.96
CA LEU A 4 10.51 9.93 -16.51
C LEU A 4 10.42 11.27 -15.77
N ALA A 5 9.93 11.26 -14.53
CA ALA A 5 10.00 12.44 -13.68
C ALA A 5 11.46 12.77 -13.35
N ASN A 6 11.76 14.05 -13.21
CA ASN A 6 13.04 14.49 -12.70
C ASN A 6 13.08 14.23 -11.18
N PRO A 7 14.05 13.43 -10.68
CA PRO A 7 14.10 13.03 -9.28
C PRO A 7 14.17 14.22 -8.31
N LEU A 8 14.85 15.31 -8.69
CA LEU A 8 14.94 16.52 -7.86
C LEU A 8 13.55 17.18 -7.69
N TYR A 9 12.79 17.29 -8.77
CA TYR A 9 11.46 17.89 -8.73
C TYR A 9 10.47 16.98 -8.01
N THR A 10 10.59 15.66 -8.16
CA THR A 10 9.81 14.69 -7.39
C THR A 10 10.07 14.83 -5.89
N GLU A 11 11.32 15.00 -5.46
CA GLU A 11 11.66 15.24 -4.05
C GLU A 11 10.99 16.50 -3.51
N TRP A 12 11.11 17.64 -4.20
CA TRP A 12 10.46 18.89 -3.81
C TRP A 12 8.93 18.77 -3.73
N ILE A 13 8.32 18.02 -4.66
CA ILE A 13 6.90 17.74 -4.65
C ILE A 13 6.52 16.88 -3.43
N LEU A 14 7.30 15.85 -3.10
CA LEU A 14 7.06 15.00 -1.93
C LEU A 14 7.19 15.79 -0.62
N GLU A 15 8.16 16.70 -0.52
CA GLU A 15 8.28 17.64 0.60
C GLU A 15 7.05 18.54 0.73
N ALA A 16 6.57 19.10 -0.39
CA ALA A 16 5.36 19.90 -0.42
C ALA A 16 4.13 19.10 0.03
N ILE A 17 3.97 17.85 -0.43
CA ILE A 17 2.90 16.95 0.02
C ILE A 17 2.99 16.71 1.54
N LYS A 18 4.20 16.44 2.07
CA LYS A 18 4.43 16.25 3.52
C LYS A 18 4.07 17.52 4.30
N LYS A 19 4.45 18.71 3.82
CA LYS A 19 4.13 20.00 4.42
C LYS A 19 2.63 20.28 4.46
N VAL A 20 1.93 20.07 3.35
CA VAL A 20 0.47 20.26 3.27
C VAL A 20 -0.27 19.27 4.19
N LYS A 21 0.19 18.01 4.23
CA LYS A 21 -0.34 16.98 5.15
C LYS A 21 -0.12 17.36 6.63
N LYS A 22 1.04 17.92 6.98
CA LYS A 22 1.34 18.41 8.34
C LYS A 22 0.39 19.55 8.76
N GLN A 23 -0.02 20.40 7.82
CA GLN A 23 -1.01 21.45 8.03
C GLN A 23 -2.46 20.92 8.11
N LYS A 24 -2.67 19.59 8.05
CA LYS A 24 -3.99 18.94 7.96
C LYS A 24 -4.82 19.42 6.76
N GLN A 25 -4.16 19.91 5.72
CA GLN A 25 -4.78 20.34 4.48
C GLN A 25 -4.71 19.24 3.43
N ARG A 26 -5.55 19.36 2.41
CA ARG A 26 -5.56 18.43 1.27
C ARG A 26 -4.38 18.72 0.34
N PRO A 27 -3.53 17.73 0.00
CA PRO A 27 -2.51 17.88 -1.04
C PRO A 27 -3.15 17.86 -2.44
N SER A 28 -3.78 18.98 -2.82
CA SER A 28 -4.27 19.24 -4.17
C SER A 28 -3.15 19.81 -5.06
N GLU A 29 -3.36 19.82 -6.37
CA GLU A 29 -2.42 20.42 -7.34
C GLU A 29 -2.09 21.86 -6.96
N GLU A 30 -3.11 22.66 -6.64
CA GLU A 30 -2.96 24.05 -6.25
C GLU A 30 -2.10 24.20 -4.98
N ARG A 31 -2.37 23.41 -3.93
CA ARG A 31 -1.62 23.49 -2.68
C ARG A 31 -0.17 23.05 -2.85
N ILE A 32 0.07 22.03 -3.67
CA ILE A 32 1.41 21.54 -4.00
C ILE A 32 2.16 22.61 -4.80
N CYS A 33 1.56 23.16 -5.87
CA CYS A 33 2.18 24.22 -6.67
C CYS A 33 2.57 25.42 -5.81
N ASN A 34 1.67 25.90 -4.95
CA ASN A 34 1.96 27.03 -4.07
C ASN A 34 3.10 26.70 -3.09
N ALA A 35 3.08 25.51 -2.49
CA ALA A 35 4.12 25.10 -1.55
C ALA A 35 5.50 24.94 -2.21
N VAL A 36 5.57 24.36 -3.41
CA VAL A 36 6.81 24.21 -4.18
C VAL A 36 7.29 25.58 -4.66
N SER A 37 6.42 26.42 -5.21
CA SER A 37 6.78 27.77 -5.67
C SER A 37 7.32 28.63 -4.52
N SER A 38 6.68 28.61 -3.35
CA SER A 38 7.16 29.37 -2.19
C SER A 38 8.46 28.86 -1.57
N SER A 39 8.79 27.57 -1.74
CA SER A 39 9.98 26.98 -1.09
C SER A 39 11.18 26.87 -2.04
N HIS A 40 10.92 26.62 -3.33
CA HIS A 40 11.92 26.26 -4.33
C HIS A 40 11.85 27.13 -5.60
N GLY A 41 10.90 28.07 -5.69
CA GLY A 41 10.78 29.00 -6.82
C GLY A 41 10.34 28.37 -8.15
N LEU A 42 9.91 27.10 -8.15
CA LEU A 42 9.57 26.38 -9.37
C LEU A 42 8.23 26.86 -9.96
N ASP A 43 8.18 27.02 -11.28
CA ASP A 43 6.98 27.45 -12.00
C ASP A 43 5.86 26.40 -11.90
N ARG A 44 4.61 26.88 -11.81
CA ARG A 44 3.41 26.05 -11.73
C ARG A 44 3.33 25.01 -12.86
N LYS A 45 3.64 25.42 -14.10
CA LYS A 45 3.58 24.52 -15.26
C LYS A 45 4.56 23.36 -15.11
N THR A 46 5.78 23.65 -14.66
CA THR A 46 6.80 22.62 -14.41
C THR A 46 6.38 21.71 -13.26
N VAL A 47 5.85 22.26 -12.16
CA VAL A 47 5.34 21.43 -11.04
C VAL A 47 4.25 20.47 -11.51
N LEU A 48 3.28 20.95 -12.29
CA LEU A 48 2.19 20.12 -12.80
C LEU A 48 2.69 19.00 -13.73
N GLU A 49 3.57 19.33 -14.68
CA GLU A 49 4.16 18.32 -15.57
C GLU A 49 4.91 17.26 -14.76
N GLN A 50 5.75 17.67 -13.81
CA GLN A 50 6.54 16.75 -13.00
C GLN A 50 5.69 15.93 -12.02
N LEU A 51 4.61 16.50 -11.50
CA LEU A 51 3.63 15.78 -10.69
C LEU A 51 2.93 14.68 -11.52
N GLU A 52 2.54 14.98 -12.77
CA GLU A 52 1.96 13.98 -13.65
C GLU A 52 2.95 12.87 -14.03
N LEU A 53 4.21 13.23 -14.32
CA LEU A 53 5.25 12.25 -14.59
C LEU A 53 5.51 11.34 -13.37
N SER A 54 5.57 11.95 -12.18
CA SER A 54 5.75 11.22 -10.91
C SER A 54 4.57 10.29 -10.57
N VAL A 55 3.36 10.61 -11.07
CA VAL A 55 2.22 9.71 -10.98
C VAL A 55 2.32 8.56 -11.97
N LYS A 56 2.83 8.81 -13.18
CA LYS A 56 3.01 7.78 -14.22
C LYS A 56 4.09 6.77 -13.86
N ASP A 57 5.17 7.19 -13.23
CA ASP A 57 6.26 6.31 -12.78
C ASP A 57 6.03 5.69 -11.39
N GLY A 58 4.94 6.06 -10.71
CA GLY A 58 4.51 5.47 -9.44
C GLY A 58 5.24 6.01 -8.20
N THR A 59 6.08 7.04 -8.35
CA THR A 59 6.72 7.73 -7.22
C THR A 59 5.75 8.58 -6.41
N ILE A 60 4.60 8.95 -6.99
CA ILE A 60 3.48 9.64 -6.32
C ILE A 60 2.16 8.96 -6.64
N LEU A 61 1.31 8.74 -5.63
CA LEU A 61 -0.02 8.18 -5.81
C LEU A 61 -1.08 9.29 -5.97
N LYS A 62 -1.86 9.23 -7.05
CA LYS A 62 -3.06 10.07 -7.24
C LYS A 62 -4.31 9.33 -6.76
N VAL A 63 -5.08 9.97 -5.89
CA VAL A 63 -6.35 9.44 -5.35
C VAL A 63 -7.48 10.41 -5.67
N SER A 64 -8.49 9.95 -6.41
CA SER A 64 -9.69 10.71 -6.73
C SER A 64 -10.85 10.34 -5.81
N ASN A 65 -11.54 11.34 -5.26
CA ASN A 65 -12.77 11.18 -4.49
C ASN A 65 -13.77 12.24 -4.94
N LYS A 66 -14.91 11.81 -5.48
CA LYS A 66 -15.98 12.69 -5.99
C LYS A 66 -15.45 13.81 -6.90
N GLY A 67 -14.58 13.45 -7.85
CA GLY A 67 -13.98 14.40 -8.80
C GLY A 67 -12.81 15.23 -8.26
N LEU A 68 -12.52 15.16 -6.95
CA LEU A 68 -11.39 15.87 -6.38
C LEU A 68 -10.17 14.96 -6.31
N ASN A 69 -9.00 15.43 -6.77
CA ASN A 69 -7.73 14.70 -6.73
C ASN A 69 -6.91 15.02 -5.48
N SER A 70 -6.23 14.02 -4.92
CA SER A 70 -5.28 14.15 -3.82
C SER A 70 -4.02 13.38 -4.17
N TYR A 71 -2.86 13.95 -3.86
CA TYR A 71 -1.57 13.32 -4.14
C TYR A 71 -0.94 12.83 -2.83
N LYS A 72 -0.33 11.65 -2.86
CA LYS A 72 0.21 10.97 -1.68
C LYS A 72 1.56 10.35 -1.98
N ASP A 73 2.40 10.33 -0.96
CA ASP A 73 3.64 9.56 -0.92
C ASP A 73 3.31 8.06 -0.81
N PRO A 74 3.75 7.22 -1.77
CA PRO A 74 3.50 5.77 -1.76
C PRO A 74 4.18 5.02 -0.62
N ASP A 75 5.22 5.61 -0.01
CA ASP A 75 5.89 5.04 1.17
C ASP A 75 5.24 5.51 2.48
N ASN A 76 4.35 6.50 2.42
CA ASN A 76 3.52 6.93 3.55
C ASN A 76 2.01 6.90 3.22
N PRO A 77 1.46 5.71 2.88
CA PRO A 77 0.09 5.55 2.38
C PRO A 77 -1.01 5.99 3.37
N GLY A 78 -0.68 6.21 4.65
CA GLY A 78 -1.66 6.45 5.70
C GLY A 78 -2.67 5.29 5.75
N ARG A 79 -3.98 5.60 5.73
CA ARG A 79 -5.06 4.59 5.74
C ARG A 79 -5.25 3.83 4.41
N ILE A 80 -4.61 4.25 3.32
CA ILE A 80 -4.73 3.57 2.03
C ILE A 80 -3.64 2.50 1.96
N ALA A 81 -3.71 1.51 2.84
CA ALA A 81 -2.83 0.35 2.72
C ALA A 81 -3.23 -0.43 1.46
N VAL A 82 -2.58 -0.14 0.33
CA VAL A 82 -2.34 -1.19 -0.66
C VAL A 82 -1.36 -2.14 0.02
N PRO A 83 -1.65 -3.44 0.14
CA PRO A 83 -0.68 -4.37 0.72
C PRO A 83 0.53 -4.42 -0.20
N LYS A 84 1.61 -3.67 0.13
CA LYS A 84 2.93 -3.96 -0.45
C LYS A 84 3.33 -5.34 0.07
N PRO A 85 3.87 -6.25 -0.78
CA PRO A 85 4.57 -7.43 -0.29
C PRO A 85 5.79 -6.92 0.50
N ARG A 86 5.73 -6.98 1.83
CA ARG A 86 6.86 -6.65 2.68
C ARG A 86 7.92 -7.73 2.48
N ASN A 87 9.03 -7.37 1.84
CA ASN A 87 10.28 -8.09 2.01
C ASN A 87 10.62 -8.17 3.50
N HIS A 88 10.91 -9.38 3.97
CA HIS A 88 11.10 -9.73 5.36
C HIS A 88 12.33 -9.08 5.99
N GLY A 89 12.11 -7.93 6.61
CA GLY A 89 12.91 -7.49 7.76
C GLY A 89 12.56 -8.34 8.97
N LYS A 90 13.37 -9.38 9.17
CA LYS A 90 13.62 -10.19 10.38
C LYS A 90 13.01 -9.58 11.67
N LEU A 91 11.85 -10.09 12.10
CA LEU A 91 11.30 -9.92 13.45
C LEU A 91 10.67 -11.24 13.91
N ASP A 92 11.33 -11.86 14.88
CA ASP A 92 10.78 -12.67 15.97
C ASP A 92 9.93 -13.89 15.61
N GLY A 93 10.62 -15.01 15.31
CA GLY A 93 10.23 -16.38 15.71
C GLY A 93 8.90 -16.95 15.25
N LYS A 94 8.05 -16.17 14.57
CA LYS A 94 6.79 -16.66 14.01
C LYS A 94 7.07 -17.25 12.65
N PRO A 95 6.58 -18.47 12.35
CA PRO A 95 6.62 -19.00 11.00
C PRO A 95 5.94 -17.98 10.09
N ASN A 96 6.76 -17.45 9.20
CA ASN A 96 6.37 -16.40 8.30
C ASN A 96 5.53 -17.01 7.18
N VAL A 97 4.22 -16.79 7.22
CA VAL A 97 3.29 -17.31 6.24
C VAL A 97 3.20 -16.35 5.06
N ASP A 98 3.69 -16.78 3.90
CA ASP A 98 3.50 -16.05 2.64
C ASP A 98 2.06 -16.25 2.14
N TRP A 99 1.22 -15.25 2.42
CA TRP A 99 -0.19 -15.23 2.01
C TRP A 99 -0.37 -15.33 0.49
N ASN A 100 0.54 -14.78 -0.31
CA ASN A 100 0.44 -14.88 -1.77
C ASN A 100 0.64 -16.33 -2.23
N LYS A 101 1.58 -17.04 -1.59
CA LYS A 101 1.80 -18.47 -1.87
C LYS A 101 0.59 -19.32 -1.49
N LEU A 102 -0.04 -19.04 -0.34
CA LEU A 102 -1.25 -19.75 0.08
C LEU A 102 -2.42 -19.51 -0.87
N ILE A 103 -2.65 -18.25 -1.25
CA ILE A 103 -3.75 -17.90 -2.16
C ILE A 103 -3.55 -18.53 -3.53
N LYS A 104 -2.34 -18.42 -4.12
CA LYS A 104 -2.03 -19.08 -5.40
C LYS A 104 -2.26 -20.59 -5.33
N ARG A 105 -1.75 -21.25 -4.28
CA ARG A 105 -1.92 -22.69 -4.06
C ARG A 105 -3.39 -23.09 -3.93
N ALA A 106 -4.22 -22.27 -3.30
CA ALA A 106 -5.65 -22.54 -3.17
C ALA A 106 -6.38 -22.40 -4.50
N ILE A 107 -6.05 -21.37 -5.29
CA ILE A 107 -6.65 -21.15 -6.61
C ILE A 107 -6.26 -22.30 -7.57
N GLU A 108 -4.97 -22.65 -7.60
CA GLU A 108 -4.46 -23.75 -8.44
C GLU A 108 -5.01 -25.11 -8.00
N GLY A 109 -5.12 -25.36 -6.70
CA GLY A 109 -5.57 -26.65 -6.17
C GLY A 109 -7.08 -26.87 -6.22
N LEU A 110 -7.88 -25.80 -6.16
CA LEU A 110 -9.33 -25.88 -6.36
C LEU A 110 -9.70 -25.99 -7.83
N ALA A 111 -8.89 -25.40 -8.73
CA ALA A 111 -9.02 -25.51 -10.19
C ALA A 111 -10.42 -25.15 -10.73
N GLU A 112 -11.13 -24.23 -10.06
CA GLU A 112 -12.46 -23.76 -10.47
C GLU A 112 -12.30 -22.59 -11.46
N SER A 113 -12.76 -22.77 -12.70
CA SER A 113 -12.61 -21.80 -13.80
C SER A 113 -13.34 -20.46 -13.56
N SER A 114 -14.40 -20.47 -12.75
CA SER A 114 -15.14 -19.29 -12.29
C SER A 114 -14.55 -18.66 -11.00
N GLY A 115 -13.45 -19.21 -10.49
CA GLY A 115 -12.96 -18.93 -9.14
C GLY A 115 -13.79 -19.61 -8.05
N SER A 116 -13.28 -19.53 -6.82
CA SER A 116 -13.83 -20.23 -5.66
C SER A 116 -14.33 -19.29 -4.57
N SER A 117 -15.31 -19.79 -3.79
CA SER A 117 -15.78 -19.06 -2.60
C SER A 117 -14.71 -19.03 -1.51
N LEU A 118 -14.74 -18.00 -0.65
CA LEU A 118 -13.86 -17.90 0.51
C LEU A 118 -13.95 -19.12 1.43
N LYS A 119 -15.16 -19.69 1.58
CA LYS A 119 -15.39 -20.90 2.38
C LYS A 119 -14.67 -22.13 1.82
N ASN A 120 -14.63 -22.28 0.49
CA ASN A 120 -13.90 -23.38 -0.16
C ASN A 120 -12.39 -23.17 -0.06
N ILE A 121 -11.91 -21.94 -0.25
CA ILE A 121 -10.49 -21.57 -0.08
C ILE A 121 -10.03 -21.85 1.36
N GLU A 122 -10.82 -21.45 2.35
CA GLU A 122 -10.54 -21.70 3.76
C GLU A 122 -10.49 -23.20 4.08
N ARG A 123 -11.47 -23.98 3.60
CA ARG A 123 -11.50 -25.44 3.78
C ARG A 123 -10.28 -26.10 3.15
N TYR A 124 -9.92 -25.70 1.93
CA TYR A 124 -8.75 -26.24 1.21
C TYR A 124 -7.46 -25.95 1.97
N LEU A 125 -7.26 -24.71 2.42
CA LEU A 125 -6.06 -24.31 3.14
C LEU A 125 -5.95 -25.00 4.51
N LYS A 126 -7.05 -25.17 5.24
CA LYS A 126 -7.08 -25.91 6.51
C LYS A 126 -6.68 -27.38 6.39
N GLY A 127 -6.88 -27.99 5.22
CA GLY A 127 -6.44 -29.36 4.94
C GLY A 127 -4.92 -29.52 4.70
N GLN A 128 -4.17 -28.41 4.59
CA GLN A 128 -2.73 -28.44 4.30
C GLN A 128 -1.92 -28.55 5.59
N LYS A 129 -0.93 -29.45 5.63
CA LYS A 129 -0.14 -29.77 6.83
C LYS A 129 0.63 -28.57 7.40
N ASP A 130 1.15 -27.71 6.52
CA ASP A 130 1.88 -26.50 6.88
C ASP A 130 0.98 -25.42 7.49
N VAL A 131 -0.27 -25.32 7.01
CA VAL A 131 -1.27 -24.38 7.51
C VAL A 131 -1.93 -24.90 8.78
N SER A 132 -2.25 -26.19 8.87
CA SER A 132 -2.86 -26.79 10.05
C SER A 132 -1.92 -26.78 11.25
N ALA A 133 -0.63 -27.04 11.04
CA ALA A 133 0.40 -26.90 12.08
C ALA A 133 0.51 -25.45 12.61
N TRP A 134 0.25 -24.46 11.76
CA TRP A 134 0.26 -23.05 12.17
C TRP A 134 -0.89 -22.74 13.14
N PHE A 135 -2.10 -23.16 12.83
CA PHE A 135 -3.26 -22.98 13.70
C PHE A 135 -3.23 -23.85 14.95
N ALA A 136 -2.57 -25.00 14.92
CA ALA A 136 -2.39 -25.86 16.09
C ALA A 136 -1.42 -25.28 17.14
N SER A 137 -0.59 -24.30 16.78
CA SER A 137 0.37 -23.67 17.70
C SER A 137 -0.25 -22.62 18.64
N GLY A 138 -1.53 -22.29 18.46
CA GLY A 138 -2.32 -21.51 19.43
C GLY A 138 -3.02 -22.45 20.41
N ALA A 139 -2.39 -22.77 21.54
CA ALA A 139 -3.04 -23.49 22.63
C ALA A 139 -4.33 -22.75 23.07
N PRO A 140 -5.41 -23.46 23.44
CA PRO A 140 -6.60 -22.82 24.00
C PRO A 140 -6.23 -22.18 25.34
N SER A 141 -6.40 -20.86 25.44
CA SER A 141 -6.42 -20.16 26.73
C SER A 141 -7.59 -20.70 27.54
N THR A 142 -7.33 -21.66 28.43
CA THR A 142 -8.26 -22.08 29.50
C THR A 142 -8.62 -20.86 30.33
N PHE A 143 -9.83 -20.35 30.13
CA PHE A 143 -10.41 -19.28 30.95
C PHE A 143 -10.74 -19.89 32.31
N HIS A 144 -9.90 -19.63 33.31
CA HIS A 144 -10.10 -20.10 34.67
C HIS A 144 -11.14 -19.19 35.34
N GLN A 145 -12.38 -19.66 35.44
CA GLN A 145 -13.46 -18.98 36.14
C GLN A 145 -13.26 -19.21 37.64
N GLN A 146 -12.80 -18.18 38.36
CA GLN A 146 -12.84 -18.18 39.82
C GLN A 146 -14.28 -17.97 40.29
N LEU A 147 -14.72 -18.87 41.17
CA LEU A 147 -15.94 -18.82 41.97
C LEU A 147 -15.89 -17.68 42.98
#